data_AF-A0A939X0D1-F1
#
_entry.id   AF-A0A939X0D1-F1
#
_cell.length_a   1.000
_cell.length_b   1.000
_cell.length_c   1.000
_cell.angle_alpha   90.00
_cell.angle_beta   90.00
_cell.angle_gamma   90.00
#
_symmetry.space_group_name_H-M   'P 1'
#
loop_
_entity.id
_entity.type
_entity.pdbx_description
1 polymer ?
#
loop_
_entity_poly.entity_id
_entity_poly.type
_entity_poly.pdbx_seq_one_letter_code
_entity_poly.pdbx_strand_id
1 'polypeptide(L)'
;MEQNKFDLKSVKVHRTLEGTIFETAAAIIMVVTWAIAIATHQMDLDEVKGSFMGVIFGTIAVAVALIGAYFPSHINVANVKLENIRQVEWAIRMCRVLAIELALLILAIVSFGKNITDGPWMLIPVGIIIMTALFFTQVVRKAR
;
A
#
# COMPACT_ATOMS: atom_id res chain seq x y z
N MET A 1 -21.27 -25.06 25.15
CA MET A 1 -20.96 -23.65 24.84
C MET A 1 -20.24 -23.64 23.51
N GLU A 2 -20.96 -23.45 22.40
CA GLU A 2 -20.34 -23.35 21.09
C GLU A 2 -19.47 -22.09 21.05
N GLN A 3 -18.16 -22.27 20.85
CA GLN A 3 -17.27 -21.16 20.57
C GLN A 3 -17.75 -20.50 19.28
N ASN A 4 -18.22 -19.27 19.40
CA ASN A 4 -18.63 -18.43 18.29
C ASN A 4 -17.40 -18.24 17.38
N LYS A 5 -17.30 -19.07 16.33
CA LYS A 5 -16.13 -19.14 15.47
C LYS A 5 -16.12 -17.87 14.63
N PHE A 6 -15.18 -16.97 14.89
CA PHE A 6 -15.06 -15.71 14.17
C PHE A 6 -14.96 -15.98 12.66
N ASP A 7 -15.96 -15.52 11.91
CA ASP A 7 -15.98 -15.65 10.45
C ASP A 7 -15.53 -14.36 9.78
N LEU A 8 -14.28 -14.37 9.30
CA LEU A 8 -13.67 -13.26 8.58
C LEU A 8 -14.45 -12.85 7.32
N LYS A 9 -15.18 -13.79 6.69
CA LYS A 9 -15.97 -13.54 5.47
C LYS A 9 -17.24 -12.73 5.75
N SER A 10 -17.71 -12.74 7.00
CA SER A 10 -18.88 -11.97 7.43
C SER A 10 -18.56 -10.50 7.74
N VAL A 11 -17.27 -10.15 7.89
CA VAL A 11 -16.83 -8.81 8.27
C VAL A 11 -16.97 -7.86 7.08
N LYS A 12 -17.95 -6.96 7.16
CA LYS A 12 -18.14 -5.87 6.18
C LYS A 12 -17.44 -4.60 6.65
N VAL A 13 -16.48 -4.13 5.85
CA VAL A 13 -15.83 -2.84 6.07
C VAL A 13 -16.73 -1.75 5.54
N HIS A 14 -17.25 -0.91 6.44
CA HIS A 14 -18.02 0.27 6.05
C HIS A 14 -17.06 1.40 5.67
N ARG A 15 -17.49 2.29 4.77
CA ARG A 15 -16.74 3.53 4.51
C ARG A 15 -16.63 4.33 5.81
N THR A 16 -15.41 4.65 6.16
CA THR A 16 -15.06 5.44 7.34
C THR A 16 -14.37 6.71 6.88
N LEU A 17 -14.50 7.80 7.64
CA LEU A 17 -13.81 9.05 7.34
C LEU A 17 -12.29 8.84 7.23
N GLU A 18 -11.74 7.97 8.10
CA GLU A 18 -10.34 7.52 8.02
C GLU A 18 -10.01 6.91 6.65
N GLY A 19 -10.81 5.95 6.17
CA GLY A 19 -10.59 5.33 4.85
C GLY A 19 -10.64 6.33 3.69
N THR A 20 -11.61 7.23 3.72
CA THR A 20 -11.75 8.29 2.70
C THR A 20 -10.52 9.19 2.64
N ILE A 21 -9.93 9.55 3.80
CA ILE A 21 -8.71 10.36 3.85
C ILE A 21 -7.55 9.63 3.16
N PHE A 22 -7.33 8.35 3.49
CA PHE A 22 -6.26 7.57 2.87
C PHE A 22 -6.44 7.42 1.36
N GLU A 23 -7.66 7.15 0.89
CA GLU A 23 -7.96 7.06 -0.54
C GLU A 23 -7.74 8.39 -1.27
N THR A 24 -8.19 9.49 -0.67
CA THR A 24 -8.02 10.83 -1.25
C THR A 24 -6.55 11.20 -1.31
N ALA A 25 -5.79 10.95 -0.24
CA ALA A 25 -4.35 11.21 -0.20
C ALA A 25 -3.60 10.37 -1.25
N ALA A 26 -3.91 9.07 -1.35
CA ALA A 26 -3.32 8.20 -2.37
C ALA A 26 -3.66 8.70 -3.78
N ALA A 27 -4.92 9.08 -4.02
CA ALA A 27 -5.35 9.62 -5.31
C ALA A 27 -4.58 10.90 -5.68
N ILE A 28 -4.43 11.85 -4.74
CA ILE A 28 -3.66 13.08 -4.96
C ILE A 28 -2.20 12.75 -5.30
N ILE A 29 -1.55 11.88 -4.52
CA ILE A 29 -0.16 11.47 -4.75
C ILE A 29 -0.02 10.82 -6.13
N MET A 30 -0.96 9.95 -6.52
CA MET A 30 -0.92 9.29 -7.83
C MET A 30 -1.15 10.28 -8.97
N VAL A 31 -2.07 11.24 -8.85
CA VAL A 31 -2.28 12.29 -9.85
C VAL A 31 -1.01 13.12 -10.05
N VAL A 32 -0.35 13.52 -8.96
CA VAL A 32 0.93 14.24 -9.01
C VAL A 32 2.02 13.39 -9.65
N THR A 33 2.11 12.11 -9.29
CA THR A 33 3.07 11.15 -9.86
C THR A 33 2.92 11.06 -11.37
N TRP A 34 1.69 10.89 -11.86
CA TRP A 34 1.41 10.84 -13.29
C TRP A 34 1.70 12.18 -13.98
N ALA A 35 1.36 13.32 -13.37
CA ALA A 35 1.68 14.63 -13.93
C ALA A 35 3.20 14.83 -14.12
N ILE A 36 4.02 14.42 -13.15
CA ILE A 36 5.48 14.49 -13.26
C ILE A 36 5.99 13.50 -14.31
N ALA A 37 5.45 12.27 -14.36
CA ALA A 37 5.85 11.27 -15.36
C ALA A 37 5.58 11.75 -16.80
N ILE A 38 4.44 12.44 -17.04
CA ILE A 38 4.12 13.10 -18.32
C ILE A 38 5.13 14.22 -18.60
N ALA A 39 5.28 15.16 -17.66
CA ALA A 39 6.10 16.36 -17.84
C ALA A 39 7.59 16.05 -18.06
N THR A 40 8.09 14.93 -17.52
CA THR A 40 9.48 14.50 -17.66
C THR A 40 9.72 13.55 -18.83
N HIS A 41 8.73 13.36 -19.71
CA HIS A 41 8.79 12.47 -20.87
C HIS A 41 9.24 11.03 -20.52
N GLN A 42 8.97 10.56 -19.30
CA GLN A 42 9.22 9.16 -18.92
C GLN A 42 8.28 8.17 -19.62
N MET A 43 7.45 8.67 -20.55
CA MET A 43 6.45 7.94 -21.34
C MET A 43 6.75 7.96 -22.84
N ASP A 44 7.97 8.30 -23.24
CA ASP A 44 8.34 8.25 -24.65
C ASP A 44 8.25 6.79 -25.13
N LEU A 45 7.26 6.49 -25.99
CA LEU A 45 6.93 5.13 -26.41
C LEU A 45 8.00 4.52 -27.31
N ASP A 46 8.87 5.33 -27.89
CA ASP A 46 10.00 4.90 -28.72
C ASP A 46 11.17 4.36 -27.87
N GLU A 47 11.25 4.76 -26.61
CA GLU A 47 12.13 4.19 -25.59
C GLU A 47 11.27 3.71 -24.42
N VAL A 48 10.59 2.57 -24.57
CA VAL A 48 9.93 1.85 -23.47
C VAL A 48 11.00 1.41 -22.44
N LYS A 49 11.50 2.37 -21.67
CA LYS A 49 12.42 2.17 -20.56
C LYS A 49 11.59 1.77 -19.35
N GLY A 50 12.18 0.93 -18.49
CA GLY A 50 11.52 0.33 -17.31
C GLY A 50 10.82 1.33 -16.37
N SER A 51 11.04 2.63 -16.49
CA SER A 51 10.34 3.69 -15.74
C SER A 51 8.83 3.68 -15.98
N PHE A 52 8.37 3.58 -17.24
CA PHE A 52 6.93 3.59 -17.56
C PHE A 52 6.21 2.38 -16.97
N MET A 53 6.77 1.19 -17.18
CA MET A 53 6.25 -0.04 -16.57
C MET A 53 6.26 0.03 -15.05
N GLY A 54 7.29 0.64 -14.44
CA GLY A 54 7.38 0.87 -13.00
C GLY A 54 6.23 1.72 -12.46
N VAL A 55 5.86 2.81 -13.14
CA VAL A 55 4.73 3.66 -12.74
C VAL A 55 3.40 2.93 -12.86
N ILE A 56 3.20 2.14 -13.93
CA ILE A 56 1.99 1.33 -14.11
C ILE A 56 1.88 0.27 -13.02
N PHE A 57 2.92 -0.55 -12.83
CA PHE A 57 2.91 -1.60 -11.81
C PHE A 57 2.77 -1.01 -10.41
N GLY A 58 3.41 0.12 -10.15
CA GLY A 58 3.24 0.87 -8.90
C GLY A 58 1.79 1.32 -8.69
N THR A 59 1.15 1.89 -9.72
CA THR A 59 -0.27 2.29 -9.66
C THR A 59 -1.16 1.09 -9.32
N ILE A 60 -0.93 -0.05 -9.97
CA ILE A 60 -1.67 -1.29 -9.70
C ILE A 60 -1.43 -1.75 -8.25
N ALA A 61 -0.19 -1.71 -7.75
CA ALA A 61 0.14 -2.11 -6.39
C ALA A 61 -0.58 -1.22 -5.34
N VAL A 62 -0.62 0.10 -5.55
CA VAL A 62 -1.36 1.04 -4.70
C VAL A 62 -2.86 0.72 -4.72
N ALA A 63 -3.42 0.49 -5.90
CA ALA A 63 -4.84 0.15 -6.05
C ALA A 63 -5.17 -1.17 -5.36
N VAL A 64 -4.36 -2.21 -5.53
CA VAL A 64 -4.54 -3.51 -4.87
C VAL A 64 -4.43 -3.38 -3.35
N ALA A 65 -3.51 -2.58 -2.84
CA ALA A 65 -3.39 -2.33 -1.40
C ALA A 65 -4.64 -1.65 -0.82
N LEU A 66 -5.19 -0.65 -1.52
CA LEU A 66 -6.44 0.00 -1.13
C LEU A 66 -7.64 -0.95 -1.23
N ILE A 67 -7.76 -1.72 -2.32
CA ILE A 67 -8.82 -2.74 -2.48
C ILE A 67 -8.71 -3.80 -1.37
N GLY A 68 -7.51 -4.22 -1.02
CA GLY A 68 -7.24 -5.15 0.08
C GLY A 68 -7.79 -4.64 1.41
N ALA A 69 -7.73 -3.33 1.65
CA ALA A 69 -8.31 -2.70 2.84
C ALA A 69 -9.85 -2.78 2.89
N TYR A 70 -10.52 -2.98 1.75
CA TYR A 70 -11.98 -3.19 1.66
C TYR A 70 -12.40 -4.65 1.83
N PHE A 71 -11.52 -5.59 1.48
CA PHE A 71 -11.77 -7.03 1.54
C PHE A 71 -10.83 -7.72 2.53
N PRO A 72 -11.09 -7.60 3.85
CA PRO A 72 -10.21 -8.14 4.89
C PRO A 72 -10.04 -9.66 4.81
N SER A 73 -10.97 -10.37 4.18
CA SER A 73 -10.91 -11.81 3.92
C SER A 73 -9.72 -12.24 3.05
N HIS A 74 -9.10 -11.32 2.31
CA HIS A 74 -7.94 -11.58 1.46
C HIS A 74 -6.63 -11.00 2.04
N ILE A 75 -6.66 -10.32 3.19
CA ILE A 75 -5.46 -9.77 3.81
C ILE A 75 -4.66 -10.90 4.47
N ASN A 76 -3.41 -11.09 4.03
CA ASN A 76 -2.47 -12.00 4.67
C ASN A 76 -1.40 -11.22 5.44
N VAL A 77 -1.53 -11.14 6.76
CA VAL A 77 -0.55 -10.50 7.65
C VAL A 77 0.53 -11.52 8.04
N ALA A 78 1.46 -11.82 7.12
CA ALA A 78 2.63 -12.67 7.38
C ALA A 78 2.29 -13.99 8.13
N ASN A 79 1.26 -14.70 7.65
CA ASN A 79 0.76 -15.98 8.21
C ASN A 79 0.13 -15.88 9.62
N VAL A 80 -0.23 -14.69 10.08
CA VAL A 80 -1.02 -14.50 11.31
C VAL A 80 -2.50 -14.68 10.99
N LYS A 81 -3.16 -15.61 11.66
CA LYS A 81 -4.62 -15.77 11.56
C LYS A 81 -5.32 -14.62 12.29
N LEU A 82 -6.24 -13.97 11.60
CA LEU A 82 -7.09 -12.92 12.15
C LEU A 82 -8.26 -13.60 12.89
N GLU A 83 -8.23 -13.53 14.23
CA GLU A 83 -9.20 -14.21 15.11
C GLU A 83 -10.20 -13.24 15.73
N ASN A 84 -9.89 -11.92 15.76
CA ASN A 84 -10.70 -10.89 16.41
C ASN A 84 -10.91 -9.65 15.52
N ILE A 85 -12.01 -8.91 15.73
CA ILE A 85 -12.32 -7.65 15.00
C ILE A 85 -11.19 -6.63 15.12
N ARG A 86 -10.59 -6.51 16.31
CA ARG A 86 -9.47 -5.58 16.55
C ARG A 86 -8.25 -5.90 15.67
N GLN A 87 -7.95 -7.18 15.45
CA GLN A 87 -6.86 -7.59 14.56
C GLN A 87 -7.18 -7.24 13.10
N VAL A 88 -8.44 -7.40 12.69
CA VAL A 88 -8.89 -7.01 11.35
C VAL A 88 -8.79 -5.50 11.14
N GLU A 89 -9.17 -4.69 12.12
CA GLU A 89 -9.03 -3.23 12.04
C GLU A 89 -7.57 -2.80 11.85
N TRP A 90 -6.65 -3.38 12.62
CA TRP A 90 -5.22 -3.11 12.47
C TRP A 90 -4.66 -3.59 11.12
N ALA A 91 -5.13 -4.72 10.60
CA ALA A 91 -4.74 -5.23 9.29
C ALA A 91 -5.25 -4.31 8.15
N ILE A 92 -6.47 -3.77 8.26
CA ILE A 92 -7.01 -2.79 7.32
C ILE A 92 -6.17 -1.50 7.35
N ARG A 93 -5.82 -1.01 8.54
CA ARG A 93 -4.94 0.15 8.70
C ARG A 93 -3.57 -0.08 8.06
N MET A 94 -2.98 -1.25 8.27
CA MET A 94 -1.73 -1.64 7.62
C MET A 94 -1.82 -1.52 6.09
N CYS A 95 -2.85 -2.08 5.46
CA CYS A 95 -3.04 -1.98 4.01
C CYS A 95 -3.15 -0.52 3.52
N ARG A 96 -3.84 0.35 4.26
CA ARG A 96 -3.97 1.76 3.91
C ARG A 96 -2.66 2.52 4.02
N VAL A 97 -1.88 2.29 5.09
CA VAL A 97 -0.56 2.91 5.26
C VAL A 97 0.41 2.44 4.18
N LEU A 98 0.44 1.13 3.91
CA LEU A 98 1.28 0.57 2.84
C LEU A 98 0.90 1.13 1.47
N ALA A 99 -0.38 1.36 1.18
CA ALA A 99 -0.80 1.99 -0.07
C ALA A 99 -0.21 3.41 -0.22
N ILE A 100 -0.18 4.20 0.85
CA ILE A 100 0.44 5.54 0.84
C ILE A 100 1.95 5.45 0.67
N GLU A 101 2.62 4.54 1.40
CA GLU A 101 4.06 4.37 1.28
C GLU A 101 4.47 3.94 -0.13
N LEU A 102 3.70 3.04 -0.76
CA LEU A 102 3.89 2.65 -2.15
C LEU A 102 3.66 3.82 -3.10
N ALA A 103 2.62 4.63 -2.90
CA ALA A 103 2.36 5.82 -3.71
C ALA A 103 3.51 6.84 -3.62
N LEU A 104 4.03 7.08 -2.41
CA LEU A 104 5.17 7.95 -2.17
C LEU A 104 6.47 7.40 -2.75
N LEU A 105 6.68 6.08 -2.70
CA LEU A 105 7.84 5.43 -3.32
C LEU A 105 7.84 5.67 -4.84
N ILE A 106 6.70 5.51 -5.51
CA ILE A 106 6.60 5.74 -6.96
C ILE A 106 6.81 7.22 -7.27
N LEU A 107 6.21 8.12 -6.48
CA LEU A 107 6.43 9.56 -6.62
C LEU A 107 7.92 9.90 -6.52
N ALA A 108 8.64 9.32 -5.56
CA ALA A 108 10.07 9.52 -5.40
C ALA A 108 10.86 8.97 -6.60
N ILE A 109 10.54 7.77 -7.08
CA ILE A 109 11.17 7.18 -8.27
C ILE A 109 11.00 8.10 -9.49
N VAL A 110 9.78 8.59 -9.73
CA VAL A 110 9.49 9.48 -10.87
C VAL A 110 10.17 10.84 -10.71
N SER A 111 10.20 11.40 -9.50
CA SER A 111 10.75 12.73 -9.25
C SER A 111 12.28 12.77 -9.27
N PHE A 112 12.94 11.72 -8.78
CA PHE A 112 14.40 11.68 -8.66
C PHE A 112 15.07 10.84 -9.77
N GLY A 113 14.31 10.04 -10.51
CA GLY A 113 14.80 9.24 -11.63
C GLY A 113 15.96 8.33 -11.26
N LYS A 114 17.00 8.30 -12.09
CA LYS A 114 18.18 7.42 -11.90
C LYS A 114 18.93 7.65 -10.59
N ASN A 115 18.87 8.87 -10.04
CA ASN A 115 19.61 9.21 -8.82
C ASN A 115 19.13 8.42 -7.60
N ILE A 116 17.85 8.03 -7.57
CA ILE A 116 17.31 7.22 -6.47
C ILE A 116 17.43 5.72 -6.75
N THR A 117 17.31 5.27 -8.00
CA THR A 117 17.35 3.83 -8.35
C THR A 117 18.76 3.24 -8.36
N ASP A 118 19.77 4.03 -8.75
CA ASP A 118 21.13 3.53 -8.95
C ASP A 118 22.00 3.69 -7.69
N GLY A 119 21.47 4.37 -6.67
CA GLY A 119 22.14 4.64 -5.40
C GLY A 119 21.55 3.85 -4.22
N PRO A 120 22.25 3.81 -3.07
CA PRO A 120 21.77 3.16 -1.85
C PRO A 120 20.51 3.84 -1.28
N TRP A 121 20.16 5.03 -1.78
CA TRP A 121 19.01 5.81 -1.35
C TRP A 121 17.68 5.10 -1.55
N MET A 122 17.57 4.17 -2.51
CA MET A 122 16.38 3.32 -2.69
C MET A 122 16.13 2.39 -1.49
N LEU A 123 17.17 2.05 -0.71
CA LEU A 123 17.05 1.18 0.45
C LEU A 123 16.28 1.85 1.59
N ILE A 124 16.26 3.19 1.64
CA ILE A 124 15.55 3.93 2.68
C ILE A 124 14.03 3.73 2.58
N PRO A 125 13.36 4.08 1.46
CA PRO A 125 11.91 3.89 1.37
C PRO A 125 11.51 2.41 1.39
N VAL A 126 12.32 1.51 0.82
CA VAL A 126 12.09 0.05 0.93
C VAL A 126 12.20 -0.40 2.39
N GLY A 127 13.20 0.08 3.12
CA GLY A 127 13.36 -0.18 4.55
C GLY A 127 12.20 0.32 5.38
N ILE A 128 11.66 1.51 5.07
CA ILE A 128 10.46 2.06 5.72
C ILE A 128 9.27 1.12 5.51
N ILE A 129 8.99 0.69 4.28
CA ILE A 129 7.89 -0.23 3.96
C ILE A 129 8.01 -1.54 4.74
N ILE A 130 9.21 -2.12 4.78
CA ILE A 130 9.48 -3.36 5.53
C ILE A 130 9.25 -3.13 7.02
N MET A 131 9.77 -2.04 7.59
CA MET A 131 9.61 -1.70 9.00
C MET A 131 8.14 -1.48 9.37
N THR A 132 7.37 -0.79 8.52
CA THR A 132 5.93 -0.59 8.70
C THR A 132 5.20 -1.94 8.68
N ALA A 133 5.49 -2.82 7.72
CA ALA A 133 4.88 -4.14 7.65
C ALA A 133 5.20 -5.00 8.88
N LEU A 134 6.46 -4.97 9.35
CA LEU A 134 6.87 -5.66 10.58
C LEU A 134 6.17 -5.09 11.81
N PHE A 135 6.12 -3.76 11.95
CA PHE A 135 5.45 -3.07 13.04
C PHE A 135 3.97 -3.48 13.14
N PHE A 136 3.22 -3.38 12.05
CA PHE A 136 1.81 -3.78 12.03
C PHE A 136 1.63 -5.27 12.30
N THR A 137 2.51 -6.12 11.79
CA THR A 137 2.49 -7.56 12.11
C THR A 137 2.63 -7.79 13.63
N GLN A 138 3.51 -7.06 14.32
CA GLN A 138 3.65 -7.16 15.78
C GLN A 138 2.42 -6.62 16.51
N VAL A 139 1.84 -5.50 16.06
CA VAL A 139 0.62 -4.92 16.64
C VAL A 139 -0.56 -5.88 16.50
N VAL A 140 -0.76 -6.47 15.32
CA VAL A 140 -1.82 -7.46 15.07
C VAL A 140 -1.65 -8.69 15.95
N ARG A 141 -0.42 -9.20 16.13
CA ARG A 141 -0.14 -10.32 17.04
C ARG A 141 -0.46 -9.99 18.50
N LYS A 142 -0.12 -8.79 18.96
CA LYS A 142 -0.38 -8.32 20.33
C LYS A 142 -1.83 -7.93 20.59
N ALA A 143 -2.62 -7.69 19.54
CA ALA A 143 -4.03 -7.33 19.64
C ALA A 143 -4.97 -8.55 19.76
N ARG A 144 -4.41 -9.76 19.87
CA ARG A 144 -5.15 -11.00 20.20
C ARG A 144 -5.72 -10.91 21.60
#